data_AF-A0A2C1K0R4-F1
#
_entry.id   AF-A0A2C1K0R4-F1
#
_cell.length_a   1.000
_cell.length_b   1.000
_cell.length_c   1.000
_cell.angle_alpha   90.00
_cell.angle_beta   90.00
_cell.angle_gamma   90.00
#
_symmetry.space_group_name_H-M   'P 1'
#
loop_
_entity.id
_entity.type
_entity.pdbx_description
1 polymer ?
#
loop_
_entity_poly.entity_id
_entity_poly.type
_entity_poly.pdbx_seq_one_letter_code
_entity_poly.pdbx_strand_id
1 'polypeptide(L)'
;MKKTYLLFLIILLLTGCVQSTEEQGDQPVEEDNVTEEETIDTETNEEEAAEPPKDDKELVLENAEKVIGYLKDQNFKELSTYVHSDKGVLFSPYAFIEDDAVTFKQEDILHFFHFEEEYTWGVRDGSGEPIKLIPSEYYDEFIYDASYHQADEVVYNPEQARGNSIKNIRDKFPDSQVVEYYVKGTEENGNMDWKALNLVFEKNAKDEWKLVAIVHDQWTI
;
A
#
# COMPACT_ATOMS: atom_id res chain seq x y z
N MET A 1 -18.84 -32.11 -31.15
CA MET A 1 -18.74 -32.06 -32.62
C MET A 1 -17.55 -31.18 -33.00
N LYS A 2 -16.62 -31.79 -33.72
CA LYS A 2 -15.47 -31.31 -34.52
C LYS A 2 -14.77 -29.96 -34.21
N LYS A 3 -13.48 -30.12 -33.88
CA LYS A 3 -12.37 -29.16 -33.78
C LYS A 3 -12.02 -28.53 -35.14
N THR A 4 -11.45 -27.33 -35.12
CA THR A 4 -10.50 -26.88 -36.17
C THR A 4 -9.43 -25.98 -35.56
N TYR A 5 -8.21 -26.49 -35.56
CA TYR A 5 -6.96 -25.77 -35.28
C TYR A 5 -6.50 -25.15 -36.60
N LEU A 6 -6.14 -23.86 -36.59
CA LEU A 6 -5.46 -23.24 -37.72
C LEU A 6 -3.96 -23.16 -37.41
N LEU A 7 -3.25 -24.10 -38.00
CA LEU A 7 -1.80 -24.24 -38.05
C LEU A 7 -1.29 -23.33 -39.17
N PHE A 8 -0.42 -22.35 -38.86
CA PHE A 8 0.40 -21.68 -39.86
C PHE A 8 1.86 -22.10 -39.64
N LEU A 9 2.32 -22.99 -40.51
CA LEU A 9 3.70 -23.34 -40.78
C LEU A 9 4.07 -22.70 -42.12
N ILE A 10 5.38 -22.52 -42.39
CA ILE A 10 6.08 -22.31 -43.69
C ILE A 10 6.65 -20.88 -43.84
N ILE A 11 7.92 -20.59 -44.15
CA ILE A 11 9.13 -21.36 -44.47
C ILE A 11 10.39 -20.47 -44.25
N LEU A 12 11.49 -21.14 -43.92
CA LEU A 12 12.92 -20.77 -43.85
C LEU A 12 13.48 -20.05 -45.11
N LEU A 13 14.59 -19.29 -44.98
CA LEU A 13 15.76 -19.15 -45.90
C LEU A 13 16.68 -18.02 -45.32
N LEU A 14 17.75 -18.32 -44.58
CA LEU A 14 19.15 -18.63 -44.94
C LEU A 14 20.12 -17.42 -45.06
N THR A 15 21.26 -17.56 -44.33
CA THR A 15 22.64 -17.06 -44.57
C THR A 15 22.96 -15.56 -44.43
N GLY A 16 24.04 -15.12 -43.76
CA GLY A 16 25.17 -15.82 -43.13
C GLY A 16 26.22 -14.87 -42.51
N CYS A 17 27.22 -15.50 -41.84
CA CYS A 17 28.59 -15.11 -41.42
C CYS A 17 28.82 -13.72 -40.76
N VAL A 18 29.66 -13.56 -39.73
CA VAL A 18 31.10 -13.84 -39.66
C VAL A 18 31.54 -13.84 -38.19
N GLN A 19 32.50 -14.72 -37.89
CA GLN A 19 33.24 -14.86 -36.64
C GLN A 19 34.60 -14.18 -36.78
N SER A 20 35.07 -13.51 -35.73
CA SER A 20 36.47 -13.14 -35.59
C SER A 20 36.94 -13.39 -34.16
N THR A 21 37.80 -14.38 -34.04
CA THR A 21 38.69 -14.66 -32.91
C THR A 21 40.10 -14.69 -33.49
N GLU A 22 41.03 -13.89 -32.96
CA GLU A 22 42.49 -14.04 -33.05
C GLU A 22 43.03 -13.54 -31.68
N GLU A 23 43.56 -14.42 -30.82
CA GLU A 23 44.98 -14.84 -30.68
C GLU A 23 45.93 -13.66 -30.32
N GLN A 24 46.39 -13.57 -29.07
CA GLN A 24 47.54 -14.24 -28.44
C GLN A 24 48.90 -13.65 -28.84
N GLY A 25 49.62 -13.13 -27.85
CA GLY A 25 51.03 -12.76 -27.93
C GLY A 25 51.68 -12.89 -26.55
N ASP A 26 52.62 -13.81 -26.43
CA ASP A 26 53.30 -14.30 -25.24
C ASP A 26 54.74 -13.75 -25.14
N GLN A 27 55.12 -13.28 -23.94
CA GLN A 27 56.45 -13.27 -23.27
C GLN A 27 57.71 -12.58 -23.91
N PRO A 28 58.82 -12.29 -23.15
CA PRO A 28 59.17 -12.68 -21.76
C PRO A 28 59.76 -11.59 -20.81
N VAL A 29 59.72 -11.97 -19.52
CA VAL A 29 60.54 -11.70 -18.30
C VAL A 29 61.87 -10.94 -18.42
N GLU A 30 62.12 -9.97 -17.51
CA GLU A 30 63.36 -9.85 -16.70
C GLU A 30 63.08 -9.15 -15.34
N GLU A 31 63.91 -9.52 -14.37
CA GLU A 31 63.87 -9.37 -12.92
C GLU A 31 64.86 -8.29 -12.49
N ASP A 32 64.49 -7.30 -11.66
CA ASP A 32 65.42 -6.73 -10.66
C ASP A 32 64.78 -5.72 -9.67
N ASN A 33 65.09 -5.98 -8.39
CA ASN A 33 65.30 -5.08 -7.24
C ASN A 33 64.33 -3.93 -6.85
N VAL A 34 63.67 -4.16 -5.71
CA VAL A 34 63.61 -3.32 -4.48
C VAL A 34 63.61 -1.80 -4.63
N THR A 35 62.53 -1.15 -4.17
CA THR A 35 62.57 -0.03 -3.21
C THR A 35 61.16 0.14 -2.60
N GLU A 36 61.08 0.21 -1.28
CA GLU A 36 59.88 0.57 -0.50
C GLU A 36 59.41 1.98 -0.87
N GLU A 37 58.14 2.11 -1.26
CA GLU A 37 57.38 3.36 -1.10
C GLU A 37 56.03 3.03 -0.47
N GLU A 38 55.80 3.61 0.71
CA GLU A 38 54.51 3.62 1.41
C GLU A 38 53.45 4.28 0.53
N THR A 39 52.52 3.50 0.00
CA THR A 39 51.25 4.03 -0.50
C THR A 39 50.18 3.77 0.54
N ILE A 40 49.83 4.84 1.24
CA ILE A 40 48.63 4.95 2.08
C ILE A 40 47.42 4.79 1.15
N ASP A 41 46.90 3.57 1.08
CA ASP A 41 45.60 3.32 0.49
C ASP A 41 44.54 3.95 1.39
N THR A 42 44.18 5.19 1.01
CA THR A 42 43.06 5.90 1.61
C THR A 42 41.80 5.20 1.11
N GLU A 43 41.28 4.27 1.92
CA GLU A 43 39.92 3.77 1.79
C GLU A 43 38.99 4.99 1.69
N THR A 44 38.47 5.19 0.48
CA THR A 44 37.45 6.20 0.23
C THR A 44 36.18 5.63 0.84
N ASN A 45 35.98 5.94 2.11
CA ASN A 45 34.76 5.66 2.84
C ASN A 45 33.67 6.50 2.16
N GLU A 46 32.94 5.90 1.22
CA GLU A 46 31.67 6.42 0.74
C GLU A 46 30.69 6.35 1.91
N GLU A 47 30.81 7.34 2.78
CA GLU A 47 29.83 7.63 3.82
C GLU A 47 28.56 8.03 3.07
N GLU A 48 27.64 7.06 2.92
CA GLU A 48 26.28 7.28 2.44
C GLU A 48 25.67 8.39 3.28
N ALA A 49 25.67 9.61 2.73
CA ALA A 49 25.18 10.78 3.42
C ALA A 49 23.70 10.56 3.72
N ALA A 50 23.40 10.30 4.99
CA ALA A 50 22.04 10.08 5.46
C ALA A 50 21.17 11.28 5.02
N GLU A 51 20.07 10.98 4.31
CA GLU A 51 19.10 12.00 3.95
C GLU A 51 18.63 12.74 5.22
N PRO A 52 18.38 14.07 5.14
CA PRO A 52 17.85 14.80 6.27
C PRO A 52 16.54 14.16 6.76
N PRO A 53 16.28 14.15 8.08
CA PRO A 53 15.08 13.52 8.61
C PRO A 53 13.83 14.18 8.01
N LYS A 54 12.98 13.34 7.40
CA LYS A 54 11.67 13.74 6.84
C LYS A 54 10.74 14.22 7.95
N ASP A 55 9.85 15.15 7.61
CA ASP A 55 8.83 15.63 8.53
C ASP A 55 7.70 14.57 8.72
N ASP A 56 7.02 14.58 9.87
CA ASP A 56 5.98 13.60 10.21
C ASP A 56 4.85 13.53 9.16
N LYS A 57 4.44 14.68 8.60
CA LYS A 57 3.42 14.77 7.55
C LYS A 57 3.90 14.09 6.27
N GLU A 58 5.14 14.32 5.85
CA GLU A 58 5.74 13.69 4.68
C GLU A 58 5.78 12.17 4.85
N LEU A 59 6.27 11.68 6.00
CA LEU A 59 6.32 10.24 6.31
C LEU A 59 4.93 9.59 6.32
N VAL A 60 3.93 10.25 6.90
CA VAL A 60 2.55 9.74 6.94
C VAL A 60 1.95 9.70 5.53
N LEU A 61 2.16 10.73 4.71
CA LEU A 61 1.65 10.75 3.33
C LEU A 61 2.31 9.67 2.47
N GLU A 62 3.62 9.44 2.59
CA GLU A 62 4.32 8.35 1.91
C GLU A 62 3.80 6.97 2.35
N ASN A 63 3.60 6.77 3.65
CA ASN A 63 3.04 5.53 4.17
C ASN A 63 1.61 5.32 3.67
N ALA A 64 0.79 6.37 3.63
CA ALA A 64 -0.57 6.32 3.11
C ALA A 64 -0.61 5.93 1.63
N GLU A 65 0.26 6.52 0.81
CA GLU A 65 0.38 6.18 -0.62
C GLU A 65 0.73 4.69 -0.82
N LYS A 66 1.70 4.18 -0.04
CA LYS A 66 2.08 2.76 -0.08
C LYS A 66 0.93 1.86 0.35
N VAL A 67 0.24 2.21 1.44
CA VAL A 67 -0.94 1.47 1.92
C VAL A 67 -2.03 1.41 0.86
N ILE A 68 -2.38 2.53 0.21
CA ILE A 68 -3.35 2.54 -0.90
C ILE A 68 -2.89 1.67 -2.07
N GLY A 69 -1.60 1.69 -2.41
CA GLY A 69 -1.02 0.79 -3.41
C GLY A 69 -1.20 -0.68 -3.06
N TYR A 70 -0.92 -1.07 -1.82
CA TYR A 70 -1.11 -2.46 -1.37
C TYR A 70 -2.58 -2.85 -1.30
N LEU A 71 -3.47 -1.93 -0.90
CA LEU A 71 -4.91 -2.17 -0.95
C LEU A 71 -5.35 -2.42 -2.39
N LYS A 72 -4.97 -1.57 -3.34
CA LYS A 72 -5.26 -1.75 -4.78
C LYS A 72 -4.81 -3.10 -5.32
N ASP A 73 -3.58 -3.49 -5.00
CA ASP A 73 -2.97 -4.70 -5.54
C ASP A 73 -3.28 -5.96 -4.69
N GLN A 74 -4.17 -5.83 -3.68
CA GLN A 74 -4.50 -6.87 -2.70
C GLN A 74 -3.26 -7.48 -2.01
N ASN A 75 -2.18 -6.71 -1.89
CA ASN A 75 -0.91 -7.17 -1.32
C ASN A 75 -0.89 -7.03 0.20
N PHE A 76 -1.72 -7.83 0.86
CA PHE A 76 -1.90 -7.79 2.31
C PHE A 76 -0.68 -8.30 3.08
N LYS A 77 0.20 -9.05 2.42
CA LYS A 77 1.52 -9.39 2.94
C LYS A 77 2.34 -8.13 3.21
N GLU A 78 2.48 -7.24 2.24
CA GLU A 78 3.23 -6.00 2.43
C GLU A 78 2.46 -5.02 3.31
N LEU A 79 1.13 -4.93 3.18
CA LEU A 79 0.27 -4.12 4.07
C LEU A 79 0.50 -4.45 5.55
N SER A 80 0.64 -5.73 5.89
CA SER A 80 0.83 -6.17 7.29
C SER A 80 2.05 -5.52 7.94
N THR A 81 3.08 -5.13 7.18
CA THR A 81 4.30 -4.47 7.70
C THR A 81 4.06 -3.03 8.18
N TYR A 82 2.95 -2.42 7.76
CA TYR A 82 2.53 -1.08 8.17
C TYR A 82 1.60 -1.10 9.39
N VAL A 83 1.03 -2.25 9.73
CA VAL A 83 0.10 -2.39 10.85
C VAL A 83 0.82 -2.17 12.18
N HIS A 84 0.18 -1.46 13.10
CA HIS A 84 0.72 -1.30 14.44
C HIS A 84 0.70 -2.64 15.18
N SER A 85 1.86 -3.17 15.58
CA SER A 85 1.97 -4.52 16.18
C SER A 85 1.05 -4.72 17.40
N ASP A 86 1.01 -3.73 18.29
CA ASP A 86 0.27 -3.86 19.55
C ASP A 86 -1.23 -3.57 19.38
N LYS A 87 -1.58 -2.51 18.65
CA LYS A 87 -2.95 -2.06 18.45
C LYS A 87 -3.69 -2.91 17.40
N GLY A 88 -3.02 -3.31 16.33
CA GLY A 88 -3.66 -3.87 15.14
C GLY A 88 -4.20 -2.78 14.23
N VAL A 89 -5.05 -3.16 13.28
CA VAL A 89 -5.80 -2.23 12.42
C VAL A 89 -7.30 -2.46 12.61
N LEU A 90 -7.99 -1.40 13.00
CA LEU A 90 -9.44 -1.35 13.14
C LEU A 90 -10.10 -1.05 11.80
N PHE A 91 -11.25 -1.66 11.54
CA PHE A 91 -12.06 -1.42 10.35
C PHE A 91 -13.40 -0.81 10.73
N SER A 92 -13.80 0.24 10.01
CA SER A 92 -15.10 0.87 10.18
C SER A 92 -15.77 1.07 8.82
N PRO A 93 -16.98 0.52 8.59
CA PRO A 93 -17.70 0.68 7.32
C PRO A 93 -18.24 2.10 7.11
N TYR A 94 -18.22 2.96 8.12
CA TYR A 94 -18.66 4.36 8.05
C TYR A 94 -17.78 5.28 8.90
N ALA A 95 -17.93 6.60 8.72
CA ALA A 95 -17.15 7.62 9.41
C ALA A 95 -17.26 7.59 10.94
N PHE A 96 -18.37 7.06 11.46
CA PHE A 96 -18.56 6.80 12.87
C PHE A 96 -18.01 5.41 13.21
N ILE A 97 -16.97 5.38 14.03
CA ILE A 97 -16.34 4.16 14.51
C ILE A 97 -17.11 3.64 15.72
N GLU A 98 -17.68 2.45 15.58
CA GLU A 98 -18.37 1.73 16.65
C GLU A 98 -17.42 1.29 17.78
N ASP A 99 -17.97 1.10 18.98
CA ASP A 99 -17.19 0.66 20.15
C ASP A 99 -16.67 -0.78 20.01
N ASP A 100 -17.39 -1.62 19.28
CA ASP A 100 -17.08 -3.03 19.02
C ASP A 100 -16.54 -3.28 17.60
N ALA A 101 -16.05 -2.23 16.93
CA ALA A 101 -15.48 -2.31 15.59
C ALA A 101 -14.37 -3.38 15.49
N VAL A 102 -14.44 -4.15 14.40
CA VAL A 102 -13.54 -5.29 14.17
C VAL A 102 -12.10 -4.79 14.02
N THR A 103 -11.18 -5.41 14.76
CA THR A 103 -9.75 -5.09 14.72
C THR A 103 -8.96 -6.36 14.46
N PHE A 104 -8.10 -6.33 13.43
CA PHE A 104 -7.22 -7.44 13.10
C PHE A 104 -5.78 -7.14 13.53
N LYS A 105 -5.09 -8.17 14.04
CA LYS A 105 -3.66 -8.07 14.33
C LYS A 105 -2.85 -8.17 13.05
N GLN A 106 -1.58 -7.80 13.14
CA GLN A 106 -0.66 -7.85 12.01
C GLN A 106 -0.62 -9.25 11.35
N GLU A 107 -0.64 -10.31 12.15
CA GLU A 107 -0.69 -11.70 11.69
C GLU A 107 -1.99 -12.06 10.96
N ASP A 108 -3.13 -11.54 11.41
CA ASP A 108 -4.42 -11.75 10.75
C ASP A 108 -4.45 -11.02 9.39
N ILE A 109 -3.88 -9.81 9.32
CA ILE A 109 -3.79 -9.04 8.06
C ILE A 109 -3.01 -9.81 6.99
N LEU A 110 -1.94 -10.53 7.36
CA LEU A 110 -1.20 -11.38 6.42
C LEU A 110 -2.08 -12.45 5.74
N HIS A 111 -3.14 -12.88 6.43
CA HIS A 111 -4.05 -13.93 6.00
C HIS A 111 -5.47 -13.43 5.71
N PHE A 112 -5.64 -12.11 5.52
CA PHE A 112 -6.94 -11.46 5.42
C PHE A 112 -7.91 -12.14 4.44
N PHE A 113 -7.46 -12.49 3.24
CA PHE A 113 -8.27 -13.15 2.21
C PHE A 113 -8.46 -14.66 2.40
N HIS A 114 -7.82 -15.27 3.41
CA HIS A 114 -7.98 -16.69 3.71
C HIS A 114 -9.04 -16.96 4.78
N PHE A 115 -9.54 -15.92 5.46
CA PHE A 115 -10.63 -16.06 6.41
C PHE A 115 -11.96 -16.27 5.69
N GLU A 116 -12.64 -17.36 6.04
CA GLU A 116 -13.97 -17.71 5.54
C GLU A 116 -15.07 -17.52 6.60
N GLU A 117 -14.70 -17.02 7.80
CA GLU A 117 -15.65 -16.71 8.87
C GLU A 117 -16.26 -15.32 8.68
N GLU A 118 -17.58 -15.21 8.91
CA GLU A 118 -18.28 -13.93 8.89
C GLU A 118 -18.02 -13.14 10.17
N TYR A 119 -17.75 -11.85 10.00
CA TYR A 119 -17.70 -10.88 11.10
C TYR A 119 -18.90 -9.94 11.00
N THR A 120 -19.34 -9.40 12.15
CA THR A 120 -20.29 -8.28 12.16
C THR A 120 -19.50 -6.99 12.22
N TRP A 121 -19.46 -6.25 11.11
CA TRP A 121 -18.61 -5.05 10.94
C TRP A 121 -19.29 -3.75 11.38
N GLY A 122 -20.59 -3.80 11.63
CA GLY A 122 -21.41 -2.64 11.98
C GLY A 122 -22.87 -2.84 11.56
N VAL A 123 -23.58 -1.74 11.39
CA VAL A 123 -25.00 -1.72 11.00
C VAL A 123 -25.16 -0.88 9.74
N ARG A 124 -25.85 -1.41 8.74
CA ARG A 124 -26.03 -0.80 7.43
C ARG A 124 -26.96 0.40 7.52
N ASP A 125 -26.46 1.55 7.05
CA ASP A 125 -27.22 2.79 6.97
C ASP A 125 -28.53 2.63 6.17
N GLY A 126 -29.58 3.35 6.58
CA GLY A 126 -30.93 3.28 6.01
C GLY A 126 -31.74 2.02 6.37
N SER A 127 -31.16 0.83 6.27
CA SER A 127 -31.86 -0.43 6.55
C SER A 127 -31.85 -0.84 8.03
N GLY A 128 -30.77 -0.52 8.76
CA GLY A 128 -30.55 -0.97 10.13
C GLY A 128 -30.13 -2.44 10.25
N GLU A 129 -29.86 -3.15 9.15
CA GLU A 129 -29.45 -4.56 9.18
C GLU A 129 -27.95 -4.70 9.54
N PRO A 130 -27.55 -5.75 10.28
CA PRO A 130 -26.14 -6.01 10.56
C PRO A 130 -25.32 -6.25 9.28
N ILE A 131 -24.13 -5.66 9.20
CA ILE A 131 -23.17 -5.92 8.12
C ILE A 131 -22.38 -7.18 8.47
N LYS A 132 -22.88 -8.34 8.01
CA LYS A 132 -22.24 -9.64 8.18
C LYS A 132 -21.54 -10.05 6.90
N LEU A 133 -20.22 -10.04 6.91
CA LEU A 133 -19.39 -10.30 5.73
C LEU A 133 -18.13 -11.06 6.15
N ILE A 134 -17.62 -11.93 5.28
CA ILE A 134 -16.24 -12.40 5.40
C ILE A 134 -15.27 -11.27 5.00
N PRO A 135 -13.99 -11.29 5.40
CA PRO A 135 -13.09 -10.17 5.13
C PRO A 135 -12.91 -9.82 3.64
N SER A 136 -12.92 -10.80 2.74
CA SER A 136 -12.83 -10.55 1.30
C SER A 136 -14.02 -9.75 0.76
N GLU A 137 -15.24 -10.06 1.21
CA GLU A 137 -16.45 -9.33 0.84
C GLU A 137 -16.45 -7.92 1.45
N TYR A 138 -15.99 -7.79 2.70
CA TYR A 138 -15.82 -6.48 3.34
C TYR A 138 -14.81 -5.61 2.59
N TYR A 139 -13.73 -6.21 2.08
CA TYR A 139 -12.76 -5.49 1.27
C TYR A 139 -13.40 -4.90 0.00
N ASP A 140 -14.17 -5.70 -0.73
CA ASP A 140 -14.82 -5.27 -1.97
C ASP A 140 -15.90 -4.19 -1.71
N GLU A 141 -16.58 -4.25 -0.56
CA GLU A 141 -17.70 -3.34 -0.24
C GLU A 141 -17.26 -2.04 0.46
N PHE A 142 -16.23 -2.08 1.31
CA PHE A 142 -15.89 -0.96 2.21
C PHE A 142 -14.40 -0.57 2.23
N ILE A 143 -13.50 -1.32 1.60
CA ILE A 143 -12.06 -0.96 1.57
C ILE A 143 -11.64 -0.48 0.18
N TYR A 144 -12.07 -1.16 -0.89
CA TYR A 144 -11.67 -0.85 -2.26
C TYR A 144 -12.84 -0.84 -3.24
N ASP A 145 -13.93 -0.21 -2.81
CA ASP A 145 -15.15 0.02 -3.58
C ASP A 145 -15.07 1.25 -4.52
N ALA A 146 -13.91 1.92 -4.55
CA ALA A 146 -13.55 2.98 -5.48
C ALA A 146 -12.03 2.97 -5.79
N SER A 147 -11.63 3.66 -6.87
CA SER A 147 -10.22 3.77 -7.26
C SER A 147 -9.46 4.79 -6.41
N TYR A 148 -9.29 4.53 -5.11
CA TYR A 148 -8.65 5.48 -4.16
C TYR A 148 -7.21 5.87 -4.53
N HIS A 149 -6.49 5.03 -5.29
CA HIS A 149 -5.18 5.37 -5.85
C HIS A 149 -5.22 6.50 -6.90
N GLN A 150 -6.41 6.82 -7.41
CA GLN A 150 -6.72 7.90 -8.33
C GLN A 150 -7.73 8.87 -7.71
N ALA A 151 -7.73 9.00 -6.37
CA ALA A 151 -8.62 9.90 -5.66
C ALA A 151 -8.55 11.33 -6.22
N ASP A 152 -9.70 12.00 -6.30
CA ASP A 152 -9.80 13.39 -6.75
C ASP A 152 -9.12 14.35 -5.76
N GLU A 153 -9.13 14.00 -4.48
CA GLU A 153 -8.51 14.76 -3.40
C GLU A 153 -7.83 13.83 -2.40
N VAL A 154 -6.62 14.20 -1.96
CA VAL A 154 -5.93 13.56 -0.83
C VAL A 154 -5.73 14.61 0.25
N VAL A 155 -6.37 14.43 1.41
CA VAL A 155 -6.42 15.43 2.48
C VAL A 155 -5.73 14.90 3.73
N TYR A 156 -4.69 15.62 4.17
CA TYR A 156 -4.02 15.37 5.45
C TYR A 156 -4.78 16.06 6.58
N ASN A 157 -5.16 15.29 7.60
CA ASN A 157 -5.92 15.73 8.77
C ASN A 157 -7.17 16.55 8.42
N PRO A 158 -8.18 15.94 7.76
CA PRO A 158 -9.41 16.65 7.40
C PRO A 158 -10.10 17.21 8.66
N GLU A 159 -10.41 18.50 8.64
CA GLU A 159 -11.05 19.20 9.78
C GLU A 159 -12.57 19.06 9.80
N GLN A 160 -13.19 18.75 8.65
CA GLN A 160 -14.64 18.72 8.49
C GLN A 160 -15.09 17.39 7.88
N ALA A 161 -16.22 16.86 8.36
CA ALA A 161 -16.90 15.74 7.71
C ALA A 161 -17.55 16.20 6.40
N ARG A 162 -17.59 15.33 5.38
CA ARG A 162 -18.20 15.64 4.08
C ARG A 162 -19.70 15.34 4.03
N GLY A 163 -20.16 14.38 4.83
CA GLY A 163 -21.55 13.95 4.91
C GLY A 163 -22.27 14.39 6.18
N ASN A 164 -23.42 13.77 6.42
CA ASN A 164 -24.24 14.00 7.62
C ASN A 164 -23.81 13.13 8.81
N SER A 165 -22.99 12.11 8.57
CA SER A 165 -22.48 11.20 9.58
C SER A 165 -21.47 11.90 10.50
N ILE A 166 -21.54 11.59 11.80
CA ILE A 166 -20.57 12.07 12.79
C ILE A 166 -19.24 11.34 12.54
N LYS A 167 -18.15 12.09 12.34
CA LYS A 167 -16.80 11.56 12.20
C LYS A 167 -16.06 11.63 13.54
N ASN A 168 -15.91 10.49 14.22
CA ASN A 168 -15.33 10.41 15.58
C ASN A 168 -13.89 9.88 15.60
N ILE A 169 -13.19 9.87 14.47
CA ILE A 169 -11.80 9.35 14.36
C ILE A 169 -10.89 10.00 15.41
N ARG A 170 -11.00 11.31 15.63
CA ARG A 170 -10.17 12.06 16.60
C ARG A 170 -10.55 11.79 18.05
N ASP A 171 -11.78 11.39 18.33
CA ASP A 171 -12.20 11.00 19.67
C ASP A 171 -11.64 9.61 20.03
N LYS A 172 -11.57 8.71 19.04
CA LYS A 172 -11.04 7.35 19.19
C LYS A 172 -9.50 7.31 19.15
N PHE A 173 -8.89 8.14 18.31
CA PHE A 173 -7.46 8.19 18.05
C PHE A 173 -6.94 9.63 18.18
N PRO A 174 -6.86 10.18 19.40
CA PRO A 174 -6.55 11.60 19.63
C PRO A 174 -5.17 12.03 19.14
N ASP A 175 -4.20 11.10 19.18
CA ASP A 175 -2.80 11.36 18.80
C ASP A 175 -2.48 10.99 17.35
N SER A 176 -3.49 10.59 16.56
CA SER A 176 -3.29 10.09 15.20
C SER A 176 -3.07 11.19 14.16
N GLN A 177 -2.47 10.80 13.05
CA GLN A 177 -2.53 11.54 11.78
C GLN A 177 -3.44 10.77 10.82
N VAL A 178 -4.25 11.48 10.05
CA VAL A 178 -5.27 10.89 9.18
C VAL A 178 -5.03 11.35 7.75
N VAL A 179 -5.07 10.43 6.80
CA VAL A 179 -5.05 10.75 5.37
C VAL A 179 -6.36 10.27 4.75
N GLU A 180 -7.14 11.20 4.22
CA GLU A 180 -8.39 10.92 3.53
C GLU A 180 -8.16 10.90 2.01
N TYR A 181 -8.53 9.80 1.37
CA TYR A 181 -8.58 9.65 -0.08
C TYR A 181 -10.04 9.79 -0.53
N TYR A 182 -10.38 10.92 -1.14
CA TYR A 182 -11.75 11.25 -1.52
C TYR A 182 -11.97 11.10 -3.03
N VAL A 183 -13.03 10.39 -3.40
CA VAL A 183 -13.52 10.22 -4.76
C VAL A 183 -14.86 10.93 -4.87
N LYS A 184 -14.96 11.87 -5.82
CA LYS A 184 -16.15 12.67 -6.04
C LYS A 184 -17.30 11.81 -6.53
N GLY A 185 -18.50 12.17 -6.10
CA GLY A 185 -19.72 11.64 -6.68
C GLY A 185 -19.89 12.08 -8.13
N THR A 186 -20.81 11.42 -8.82
CA THR A 186 -21.15 11.69 -10.22
C THR A 186 -22.40 12.58 -10.30
N GLU A 187 -22.45 13.44 -11.33
CA GLU A 187 -23.62 14.30 -11.57
C GLU A 187 -24.91 13.49 -11.78
N GLU A 188 -24.82 12.30 -12.38
CA GLU A 188 -25.96 11.40 -12.60
C GLU A 188 -26.66 11.03 -11.29
N ASN A 189 -25.88 10.82 -10.22
CA ASN A 189 -26.38 10.52 -8.88
C ASN A 189 -26.55 11.77 -8.01
N GLY A 190 -26.55 12.97 -8.60
CA GLY A 190 -26.63 14.23 -7.86
C GLY A 190 -25.42 14.47 -6.94
N ASN A 191 -24.28 13.85 -7.25
CA ASN A 191 -23.08 13.75 -6.42
C ASN A 191 -23.32 13.07 -5.06
N MET A 192 -24.34 12.22 -4.93
CA MET A 192 -24.70 11.49 -3.69
C MET A 192 -24.13 10.07 -3.65
N ASP A 193 -23.11 9.80 -4.46
CA ASP A 193 -22.38 8.53 -4.58
C ASP A 193 -20.88 8.75 -4.34
N TRP A 194 -20.51 9.86 -3.69
CA TRP A 194 -19.13 10.10 -3.28
C TRP A 194 -18.68 9.09 -2.23
N LYS A 195 -17.38 8.83 -2.22
CA LYS A 195 -16.72 7.86 -1.33
C LYS A 195 -15.41 8.42 -0.81
N ALA A 196 -15.01 8.01 0.38
CA ALA A 196 -13.71 8.34 0.92
C ALA A 196 -13.15 7.20 1.77
N LEU A 197 -11.84 7.03 1.74
CA LEU A 197 -11.13 6.11 2.63
C LEU A 197 -10.18 6.89 3.52
N ASN A 198 -10.35 6.76 4.83
CA ASN A 198 -9.50 7.41 5.82
C ASN A 198 -8.50 6.39 6.38
N LEU A 199 -7.22 6.63 6.14
CA LEU A 199 -6.13 5.86 6.74
C LEU A 199 -5.64 6.59 8.00
N VAL A 200 -5.67 5.89 9.13
CA VAL A 200 -5.34 6.46 10.45
C VAL A 200 -4.02 5.89 10.92
N PHE A 201 -3.08 6.77 11.27
CA PHE A 201 -1.73 6.40 11.68
C PHE A 201 -1.38 6.92 13.06
N GLU A 202 -0.69 6.09 13.84
CA GLU A 202 -0.11 6.47 15.13
C GLU A 202 1.33 5.96 15.25
N LYS A 203 2.14 6.68 16.04
CA LYS A 203 3.52 6.29 16.31
C LYS A 203 3.57 5.07 17.23
N ASN A 204 4.42 4.10 16.87
CA ASN A 204 4.77 3.00 17.75
C ASN A 204 5.88 3.40 18.75
N ALA A 205 6.32 2.46 19.60
CA ALA A 205 7.39 2.70 20.57
C ALA A 205 8.77 3.04 19.96
N LYS A 206 8.93 2.89 18.64
CA LYS A 206 10.14 3.24 17.87
C LYS A 206 9.98 4.55 17.10
N ASP A 207 8.94 5.33 17.37
CA ASP A 207 8.61 6.59 16.69
C ASP A 207 8.24 6.43 15.21
N GLU A 208 7.87 5.21 14.76
CA GLU A 208 7.44 4.95 13.39
C GLU A 208 5.91 5.08 13.27
N TRP A 209 5.44 5.79 12.24
CA TRP A 209 4.02 5.87 11.91
C TRP A 209 3.49 4.52 11.40
N LYS A 210 2.53 3.95 12.13
CA LYS A 210 1.89 2.67 11.81
C LYS A 210 0.38 2.83 11.64
N LEU A 211 -0.18 2.09 10.70
CA LEU A 211 -1.61 2.03 10.42
C LEU A 211 -2.34 1.40 11.62
N VAL A 212 -3.33 2.11 12.14
CA VAL A 212 -4.17 1.69 13.27
C VAL A 212 -5.65 1.60 12.92
N ALA A 213 -6.11 2.25 11.85
CA ALA A 213 -7.46 2.07 11.34
C ALA A 213 -7.59 2.35 9.84
N ILE A 214 -8.53 1.66 9.21
CA ILE A 214 -9.08 1.94 7.87
C ILE A 214 -10.56 2.24 8.06
N VAL A 215 -10.95 3.48 7.77
CA VAL A 215 -12.30 3.99 8.03
C VAL A 215 -12.92 4.48 6.72
N HIS A 216 -13.93 3.75 6.24
CA HIS A 216 -14.71 4.14 5.08
C HIS A 216 -15.62 5.32 5.42
N ASP A 217 -15.89 6.16 4.44
CA ASP A 217 -16.89 7.21 4.50
C ASP A 217 -17.57 7.29 3.14
N GLN A 218 -18.86 7.53 3.14
CA GLN A 218 -19.64 7.65 1.92
C GLN A 218 -20.91 8.44 2.21
N TRP A 219 -21.58 8.85 1.15
CA TRP A 219 -22.91 9.39 1.29
C TRP A 219 -23.87 8.36 1.92
N THR A 220 -24.65 8.83 2.91
CA THR A 220 -25.63 8.08 3.70
C THR A 220 -26.96 8.86 3.74
N ILE A 221 -28.07 8.17 4.05
CA ILE A 221 -29.45 8.69 3.96
C ILE A 221 -30.13 9.00 5.30
#